data_AF-A0A5J6PRS2-F1
#
_entry.id   AF-A0A5J6PRS2-F1
#
_cell.length_a   1.000
_cell.length_b   1.000
_cell.length_c   1.000
_cell.angle_alpha   90.00
_cell.angle_beta   90.00
_cell.angle_gamma   90.00
#
_symmetry.space_group_name_H-M   'P 1'
#
loop_
_entity.id
_entity.type
_entity.pdbx_description
1 polymer ?
#
loop_
_entity_poly.entity_id
_entity_poly.type
_entity_poly.pdbx_seq_one_letter_code
_entity_poly.pdbx_strand_id
1 'polypeptide(L)'
;MNQNIKTACKKSKQQIIAASVAAVLLGFAAQAQAEMVGPYLGIKSTPGGVAGNANGEGAKGRYSIAAGINAEATDQGSIAVGTNTQSTKNGSIAIGPISKSTGVSSTAVGNLSQAVNNADTAVGRQALASGGSSTALGQNAKATNNYSIAVGSDAKGEGRLSTSIGTRSQASGQSSIALGTSAQSTQIASTSIGAGSKATAVAATALGNSAKATGAAAIALGRNANASSANSIAQGTGAQATALNAVAIGTGANASHPGSVALGSASRTAAPVGTNTATVGGLTYGGFAGTAPVGTVSVGSAGAERTVTNVAAGRITATSTDAINGSQLYRVAEQVNKNAGDITNINNKITNIGGNVDALRNRVDDMDKDLRAGIAGATAIGFLQRPNEPGKSLVSAAVGGYKDEQAFAFGYAHNSDNNKWSTKFGVGLNTRKDVNWGASLGYQW
;
A
#
# COMPACT_ATOMS: atom_id res chain seq x y z
N MET A 1 39.76 -121.91 -39.25
CA MET A 1 40.46 -120.69 -38.76
C MET A 1 40.56 -119.59 -39.83
N ASN A 2 39.49 -119.33 -40.63
CA ASN A 2 39.56 -118.35 -41.75
C ASN A 2 38.30 -117.48 -41.94
N GLN A 3 37.28 -117.61 -41.07
CA GLN A 3 36.13 -116.67 -41.06
C GLN A 3 36.20 -115.62 -39.94
N ASN A 4 36.83 -115.92 -38.81
CA ASN A 4 36.91 -114.97 -37.69
C ASN A 4 37.87 -113.79 -37.92
N ILE A 5 38.86 -113.94 -38.82
CA ILE A 5 39.82 -112.87 -39.17
C ILE A 5 39.20 -111.88 -40.19
N LYS A 6 38.35 -112.36 -41.11
CA LYS A 6 37.67 -111.49 -42.08
C LYS A 6 36.61 -110.60 -41.41
N THR A 7 35.91 -111.10 -40.39
CA THR A 7 34.91 -110.31 -39.64
C THR A 7 35.57 -109.27 -38.73
N ALA A 8 36.73 -109.57 -38.13
CA ALA A 8 37.51 -108.61 -37.35
C ALA A 8 38.10 -107.48 -38.23
N CYS A 9 38.59 -107.81 -39.42
CA CYS A 9 39.14 -106.82 -40.36
C CYS A 9 38.05 -105.93 -41.00
N LYS A 10 36.82 -106.44 -41.15
CA LYS A 10 35.68 -105.65 -41.63
C LYS A 10 35.14 -104.70 -40.55
N LYS A 11 35.09 -105.14 -39.28
CA LYS A 11 34.75 -104.28 -38.12
C LYS A 11 35.81 -103.19 -37.88
N SER A 12 37.10 -103.50 -38.00
CA SER A 12 38.15 -102.47 -37.82
C SER A 12 38.15 -101.45 -38.95
N LYS A 13 37.94 -101.85 -40.22
CA LYS A 13 37.78 -100.91 -41.33
C LYS A 13 36.54 -100.04 -41.20
N GLN A 14 35.40 -100.57 -40.73
CA GLN A 14 34.20 -99.77 -40.47
C GLN A 14 34.37 -98.82 -39.27
N GLN A 15 35.09 -99.21 -38.22
CA GLN A 15 35.40 -98.34 -37.08
C GLN A 15 36.44 -97.26 -37.43
N ILE A 16 37.42 -97.55 -38.28
CA ILE A 16 38.40 -96.56 -38.75
C ILE A 16 37.77 -95.57 -39.72
N ILE A 17 36.84 -96.01 -40.59
CA ILE A 17 36.08 -95.11 -41.47
C ILE A 17 35.04 -94.31 -40.67
N ALA A 18 34.39 -94.89 -39.66
CA ALA A 18 33.49 -94.15 -38.77
C ALA A 18 34.24 -93.13 -37.90
N ALA A 19 35.46 -93.44 -37.44
CA ALA A 19 36.29 -92.51 -36.66
C ALA A 19 36.89 -91.40 -37.52
N SER A 20 37.26 -91.66 -38.79
CA SER A 20 37.77 -90.63 -39.70
C SER A 20 36.65 -89.75 -40.27
N VAL A 21 35.46 -90.31 -40.53
CA VAL A 21 34.27 -89.53 -40.89
C VAL A 21 33.78 -88.72 -39.70
N ALA A 22 33.83 -89.24 -38.46
CA ALA A 22 33.53 -88.46 -37.25
C ALA A 22 34.57 -87.36 -36.98
N ALA A 23 35.87 -87.59 -37.21
CA ALA A 23 36.91 -86.57 -37.06
C ALA A 23 36.82 -85.47 -38.13
N VAL A 24 36.41 -85.81 -39.36
CA VAL A 24 36.17 -84.84 -40.44
C VAL A 24 34.84 -84.09 -40.22
N LEU A 25 33.79 -84.74 -39.70
CA LEU A 25 32.55 -84.06 -39.27
C LEU A 25 32.76 -83.17 -38.02
N LEU A 26 33.65 -83.55 -37.10
CA LEU A 26 34.06 -82.71 -35.97
C LEU A 26 34.97 -81.54 -36.41
N GLY A 27 35.75 -81.71 -37.47
CA GLY A 27 36.55 -80.63 -38.08
C GLY A 27 35.71 -79.62 -38.87
N PHE A 28 34.66 -80.06 -39.57
CA PHE A 28 33.73 -79.16 -40.27
C PHE A 28 32.64 -78.58 -39.35
N ALA A 29 32.36 -79.18 -38.19
CA ALA A 29 31.59 -78.55 -37.12
C ALA A 29 32.38 -77.46 -36.38
N ALA A 30 33.73 -77.46 -36.47
CA ALA A 30 34.60 -76.45 -35.87
C ALA A 30 34.90 -75.24 -36.80
N GLN A 31 34.44 -75.25 -38.06
CA GLN A 31 34.66 -74.14 -39.01
C GLN A 31 33.39 -73.63 -39.70
N ALA A 32 32.23 -74.01 -39.17
CA ALA A 32 30.97 -73.31 -39.36
C ALA A 32 30.25 -73.11 -38.02
N GLN A 33 31.01 -72.99 -36.93
CA GLN A 33 30.54 -72.21 -35.80
C GLN A 33 30.49 -70.77 -36.29
N ALA A 34 29.29 -70.31 -36.63
CA ALA A 34 28.96 -68.91 -36.43
C ALA A 34 29.34 -68.62 -34.97
N GLU A 35 30.52 -68.03 -34.81
CA GLU A 35 31.01 -67.46 -33.57
C GLU A 35 30.03 -66.34 -33.19
N MET A 36 28.93 -66.73 -32.55
CA MET A 36 28.13 -65.83 -31.74
C MET A 36 28.93 -65.62 -30.45
N VAL A 37 30.00 -64.83 -30.55
CA VAL A 37 30.80 -64.35 -29.43
C VAL A 37 29.93 -63.41 -28.58
N GLY A 38 29.16 -64.00 -27.67
CA GLY A 38 28.43 -63.33 -26.58
C GLY A 38 27.32 -62.35 -27.00
N PRO A 39 26.42 -61.96 -26.08
CA PRO A 39 25.40 -60.94 -26.33
C PRO A 39 25.96 -59.50 -26.36
N TYR A 40 27.22 -59.31 -26.77
CA TYR A 40 27.91 -58.03 -26.70
C TYR A 40 27.72 -57.24 -27.99
N LEU A 41 27.15 -56.04 -27.84
CA LEU A 41 26.98 -55.06 -28.92
C LEU A 41 28.37 -54.67 -29.47
N GLY A 42 28.75 -55.20 -30.64
CA GLY A 42 30.01 -54.84 -31.31
C GLY A 42 29.95 -53.42 -31.89
N ILE A 43 30.82 -52.51 -31.43
CA ILE A 43 30.98 -51.18 -32.02
C ILE A 43 32.19 -51.19 -32.95
N LYS A 44 31.95 -50.97 -34.24
CA LYS A 44 32.99 -50.82 -35.27
C LYS A 44 33.87 -49.61 -34.94
N SER A 45 35.10 -49.84 -34.46
CA SER A 45 36.17 -48.85 -34.57
C SER A 45 36.54 -48.71 -36.04
N THR A 46 36.91 -47.50 -36.48
CA THR A 46 37.27 -47.20 -37.87
C THR A 46 38.28 -48.21 -38.44
N PRO A 47 38.32 -48.42 -39.78
CA PRO A 47 39.18 -49.44 -40.38
C PRO A 47 40.66 -49.17 -40.06
N GLY A 48 41.32 -50.05 -39.30
CA GLY A 48 42.78 -50.02 -39.14
C GLY A 48 43.37 -50.27 -37.74
N GLY A 49 42.59 -50.47 -36.68
CA GLY A 49 43.21 -50.78 -35.38
C GLY A 49 42.26 -51.01 -34.23
N VAL A 50 42.60 -51.98 -33.38
CA VAL A 50 41.88 -52.44 -32.19
C VAL A 50 41.76 -51.29 -31.18
N ALA A 51 40.58 -50.67 -31.05
CA ALA A 51 40.36 -49.59 -30.07
C ALA A 51 38.90 -49.42 -29.61
N GLY A 52 37.95 -50.20 -30.11
CA GLY A 52 36.62 -50.30 -29.48
C GLY A 52 36.68 -51.24 -28.27
N ASN A 53 35.70 -51.18 -27.37
CA ASN A 53 35.51 -52.17 -26.29
C ASN A 53 35.14 -53.58 -26.84
N ALA A 54 35.89 -54.07 -27.83
CA ALA A 54 35.63 -55.29 -28.59
C ALA A 54 35.93 -56.56 -27.79
N ASN A 55 36.81 -56.46 -26.79
CA ASN A 55 37.14 -57.52 -25.83
C ASN A 55 36.38 -57.36 -24.50
N GLY A 56 35.48 -56.37 -24.37
CA GLY A 56 34.67 -56.17 -23.17
C GLY A 56 35.41 -55.57 -21.96
N GLU A 57 36.69 -55.23 -22.06
CA GLU A 57 37.54 -54.70 -20.96
C GLU A 57 37.00 -53.43 -20.29
N GLY A 58 36.16 -52.66 -20.99
CA GLY A 58 35.47 -51.50 -20.45
C GLY A 58 34.36 -51.85 -19.45
N ALA A 59 33.74 -53.02 -19.56
CA ALA A 59 32.62 -53.47 -18.73
C ALA A 59 33.13 -54.27 -17.51
N LYS A 60 33.81 -53.57 -16.59
CA LYS A 60 34.51 -54.18 -15.43
C LYS A 60 33.56 -54.55 -14.28
N GLY A 61 32.39 -53.90 -14.22
CA GLY A 61 31.39 -54.12 -13.17
C GLY A 61 30.43 -55.28 -13.46
N ARG A 62 29.85 -55.89 -12.41
CA ARG A 62 28.82 -56.93 -12.55
C ARG A 62 27.55 -56.34 -13.17
N TYR A 63 26.96 -57.01 -14.18
CA TYR A 63 25.80 -56.49 -14.91
C TYR A 63 26.01 -55.11 -15.55
N SER A 64 27.26 -54.75 -15.87
CA SER A 64 27.59 -53.46 -16.47
C SER A 64 27.48 -53.47 -18.00
N ILE A 65 27.33 -52.29 -18.60
CA ILE A 65 27.34 -52.07 -20.04
C ILE A 65 28.41 -51.04 -20.35
N ALA A 66 29.41 -51.38 -21.15
CA ALA A 66 30.37 -50.40 -21.69
C ALA A 66 30.42 -50.51 -23.21
N ALA A 67 30.07 -49.42 -23.90
CA ALA A 67 29.89 -49.41 -25.34
C ALA A 67 30.51 -48.13 -25.94
N GLY A 68 31.74 -48.23 -26.47
CA GLY A 68 32.44 -47.14 -27.16
C GLY A 68 33.96 -47.33 -27.10
N ILE A 69 34.70 -46.47 -27.80
CA ILE A 69 36.17 -46.40 -27.69
C ILE A 69 36.51 -45.84 -26.30
N ASN A 70 37.29 -46.56 -25.50
CA ASN A 70 37.65 -46.19 -24.12
C ASN A 70 36.43 -45.89 -23.22
N ALA A 71 35.30 -46.55 -23.43
CA ALA A 71 34.16 -46.47 -22.50
C ALA A 71 34.45 -47.35 -21.27
N GLU A 72 34.23 -46.82 -20.06
CA GLU A 72 34.49 -47.53 -18.80
C GLU A 72 33.25 -47.57 -17.91
N ALA A 73 32.76 -48.78 -17.61
CA ALA A 73 31.69 -49.06 -16.66
C ALA A 73 32.24 -49.97 -15.53
N THR A 74 32.62 -49.39 -14.38
CA THR A 74 33.52 -50.07 -13.42
C THR A 74 32.85 -50.74 -12.23
N ASP A 75 31.57 -50.48 -11.98
CA ASP A 75 30.86 -50.96 -10.78
C ASP A 75 29.53 -51.64 -11.16
N GLN A 76 28.87 -52.29 -10.21
CA GLN A 76 27.67 -53.08 -10.46
C GLN A 76 26.54 -52.25 -11.08
N GLY A 77 25.97 -52.75 -12.18
CA GLY A 77 24.85 -52.11 -12.88
C GLY A 77 25.18 -50.78 -13.57
N SER A 78 26.46 -50.43 -13.69
CA SER A 78 26.89 -49.20 -14.35
C SER A 78 26.76 -49.28 -15.87
N ILE A 79 26.37 -48.18 -16.51
CA ILE A 79 26.22 -48.07 -17.97
C ILE A 79 27.12 -46.93 -18.47
N ALA A 80 28.01 -47.20 -19.43
CA ALA A 80 28.88 -46.23 -20.10
C ALA A 80 28.75 -46.39 -21.62
N VAL A 81 28.22 -45.38 -22.31
CA VAL A 81 28.02 -45.40 -23.77
C VAL A 81 28.65 -44.16 -24.41
N GLY A 82 29.52 -44.34 -25.41
CA GLY A 82 30.22 -43.28 -26.13
C GLY A 82 31.74 -43.29 -25.95
N THR A 83 32.44 -42.48 -26.75
CA THR A 83 33.90 -42.39 -26.73
C THR A 83 34.42 -41.68 -25.48
N ASN A 84 35.38 -42.27 -24.77
CA ASN A 84 35.97 -41.77 -23.52
C ASN A 84 34.93 -41.51 -22.40
N THR A 85 33.82 -42.24 -22.41
CA THR A 85 32.74 -42.13 -21.43
C THR A 85 33.08 -42.91 -20.15
N GLN A 86 32.80 -42.35 -18.97
CA GLN A 86 33.12 -42.98 -17.68
C GLN A 86 31.88 -43.09 -16.79
N SER A 87 31.57 -44.30 -16.35
CA SER A 87 30.50 -44.61 -15.40
C SER A 87 31.08 -45.50 -14.29
N THR A 88 31.39 -44.91 -13.12
CA THR A 88 32.36 -45.52 -12.19
C THR A 88 31.78 -46.02 -10.86
N LYS A 89 30.47 -45.90 -10.64
CA LYS A 89 29.82 -46.25 -9.37
C LYS A 89 28.57 -47.09 -9.56
N ASN A 90 28.15 -47.73 -8.48
CA ASN A 90 26.97 -48.59 -8.47
C ASN A 90 25.74 -47.90 -9.08
N GLY A 91 25.14 -48.53 -10.09
CA GLY A 91 23.96 -48.04 -10.79
C GLY A 91 24.14 -46.72 -11.54
N SER A 92 25.37 -46.24 -11.77
CA SER A 92 25.59 -45.00 -12.50
C SER A 92 25.38 -45.16 -14.01
N ILE A 93 24.86 -44.14 -14.67
CA ILE A 93 24.62 -44.11 -16.13
C ILE A 93 25.39 -42.94 -16.72
N ALA A 94 26.21 -43.19 -17.74
CA ALA A 94 26.93 -42.19 -18.52
C ALA A 94 26.71 -42.47 -20.02
N ILE A 95 26.10 -41.54 -20.77
CA ILE A 95 25.79 -41.72 -22.19
C ILE A 95 26.18 -40.46 -22.97
N GLY A 96 27.01 -40.61 -23.99
CA GLY A 96 27.50 -39.53 -24.86
C GLY A 96 29.01 -39.29 -24.69
N PRO A 97 29.70 -38.76 -25.71
CA PRO A 97 31.17 -38.71 -25.70
C PRO A 97 31.71 -37.86 -24.55
N ILE A 98 32.70 -38.39 -23.83
CA ILE A 98 33.37 -37.73 -22.69
C ILE A 98 32.40 -37.40 -21.54
N SER A 99 31.25 -38.08 -21.46
CA SER A 99 30.35 -37.96 -20.31
C SER A 99 30.93 -38.70 -19.10
N LYS A 100 30.67 -38.18 -17.90
CA LYS A 100 31.16 -38.75 -16.64
C LYS A 100 30.04 -38.87 -15.63
N SER A 101 29.80 -40.08 -15.15
CA SER A 101 28.91 -40.39 -14.04
C SER A 101 29.71 -41.09 -12.95
N THR A 102 30.05 -40.37 -11.88
CA THR A 102 30.98 -40.83 -10.83
C THR A 102 30.34 -40.91 -9.44
N GLY A 103 29.04 -40.69 -9.34
CA GLY A 103 28.26 -40.84 -8.11
C GLY A 103 27.45 -42.13 -8.09
N VAL A 104 27.11 -42.62 -6.90
CA VAL A 104 26.20 -43.77 -6.77
C VAL A 104 24.82 -43.38 -7.33
N SER A 105 24.26 -44.23 -8.21
CA SER A 105 22.98 -44.00 -8.89
C SER A 105 22.89 -42.67 -9.65
N SER A 106 24.02 -42.10 -10.08
CA SER A 106 24.04 -40.85 -10.84
C SER A 106 23.78 -41.09 -12.33
N THR A 107 23.25 -40.09 -13.04
CA THR A 107 22.95 -40.16 -14.48
C THR A 107 23.56 -38.97 -15.21
N ALA A 108 24.46 -39.21 -16.16
CA ALA A 108 25.05 -38.22 -17.05
C ALA A 108 24.69 -38.56 -18.51
N VAL A 109 23.97 -37.70 -19.22
CA VAL A 109 23.57 -37.93 -20.62
C VAL A 109 23.86 -36.69 -21.45
N GLY A 110 24.71 -36.82 -22.47
CA GLY A 110 25.12 -35.74 -23.37
C GLY A 110 26.63 -35.57 -23.42
N ASN A 111 27.13 -35.01 -24.52
CA ASN A 111 28.57 -34.76 -24.69
C ASN A 111 29.10 -33.86 -23.56
N LEU A 112 30.18 -34.29 -22.88
CA LEU A 112 30.80 -33.60 -21.73
C LEU A 112 29.87 -33.39 -20.52
N SER A 113 28.74 -34.12 -20.42
CA SER A 113 27.90 -34.09 -19.22
C SER A 113 28.62 -34.72 -18.02
N GLN A 114 28.41 -34.18 -16.82
CA GLN A 114 29.08 -34.61 -15.60
C GLN A 114 28.08 -34.71 -14.45
N ALA A 115 27.85 -35.92 -13.94
CA ALA A 115 27.12 -36.19 -12.71
C ALA A 115 28.10 -36.76 -11.67
N VAL A 116 28.48 -35.94 -10.69
CA VAL A 116 29.69 -36.18 -9.89
C VAL A 116 29.40 -36.92 -8.59
N ASN A 117 28.35 -36.52 -7.87
CA ASN A 117 27.98 -37.04 -6.55
C ASN A 117 26.76 -37.96 -6.62
N ASN A 118 26.44 -38.59 -5.49
CA ASN A 118 25.35 -39.56 -5.38
C ASN A 118 24.01 -38.96 -5.83
N ALA A 119 23.24 -39.74 -6.60
CA ALA A 119 21.94 -39.40 -7.15
C ALA A 119 21.90 -38.11 -8.01
N ASP A 120 23.05 -37.62 -8.47
CA ASP A 120 23.10 -36.49 -9.40
C ASP A 120 22.55 -36.87 -10.78
N THR A 121 21.83 -35.95 -11.43
CA THR A 121 21.31 -36.11 -12.79
C THR A 121 21.77 -34.94 -13.66
N ALA A 122 22.65 -35.17 -14.61
CA ALA A 122 23.14 -34.20 -15.59
C ALA A 122 22.74 -34.62 -17.01
N VAL A 123 21.82 -33.91 -17.64
CA VAL A 123 21.33 -34.22 -19.00
C VAL A 123 21.46 -33.00 -19.90
N GLY A 124 22.25 -33.10 -20.97
CA GLY A 124 22.55 -32.02 -21.90
C GLY A 124 24.05 -31.87 -22.16
N ARG A 125 24.41 -31.22 -23.28
CA ARG A 125 25.82 -30.94 -23.60
C ARG A 125 26.44 -30.05 -22.51
N GLN A 126 27.53 -30.50 -21.89
CA GLN A 126 28.22 -29.79 -20.79
C GLN A 126 27.33 -29.52 -19.55
N ALA A 127 26.25 -30.28 -19.35
CA ALA A 127 25.49 -30.21 -18.10
C ALA A 127 26.37 -30.69 -16.93
N LEU A 128 26.34 -30.00 -15.79
CA LEU A 128 27.10 -30.31 -14.59
C LEU A 128 26.16 -30.41 -13.38
N ALA A 129 25.96 -31.62 -12.89
CA ALA A 129 25.38 -31.90 -11.58
C ALA A 129 26.52 -32.37 -10.67
N SER A 130 26.83 -31.57 -9.65
CA SER A 130 27.91 -31.86 -8.69
C SER A 130 27.51 -31.52 -7.27
N GLY A 131 26.20 -31.44 -7.00
CA GLY A 131 25.68 -31.01 -5.72
C GLY A 131 25.46 -32.14 -4.72
N GLY A 132 25.19 -33.37 -5.18
CA GLY A 132 24.59 -34.43 -4.37
C GLY A 132 23.06 -34.32 -4.41
N SER A 133 22.40 -35.36 -4.91
CA SER A 133 20.96 -35.36 -5.22
C SER A 133 20.52 -34.14 -6.05
N SER A 134 21.40 -33.67 -6.95
CA SER A 134 21.19 -32.45 -7.74
C SER A 134 20.79 -32.77 -9.19
N THR A 135 20.05 -31.88 -9.84
CA THR A 135 19.53 -32.09 -11.20
C THR A 135 19.90 -30.93 -12.10
N ALA A 136 20.73 -31.17 -13.12
CA ALA A 136 21.08 -30.24 -14.18
C ALA A 136 20.54 -30.76 -15.54
N LEU A 137 19.54 -30.10 -16.11
CA LEU A 137 18.93 -30.46 -17.40
C LEU A 137 19.02 -29.28 -18.38
N GLY A 138 19.83 -29.41 -19.43
CA GLY A 138 20.02 -28.40 -20.46
C GLY A 138 21.50 -28.23 -20.83
N GLN A 139 21.75 -27.59 -21.97
CA GLN A 139 23.11 -27.26 -22.38
C GLN A 139 23.73 -26.28 -21.38
N ASN A 140 24.94 -26.56 -20.88
CA ASN A 140 25.60 -25.78 -19.83
C ASN A 140 24.83 -25.62 -18.51
N ALA A 141 23.76 -26.39 -18.25
CA ALA A 141 23.05 -26.29 -16.98
C ALA A 141 23.98 -26.70 -15.81
N LYS A 142 23.94 -25.97 -14.70
CA LYS A 142 24.80 -26.18 -13.53
C LYS A 142 23.99 -26.31 -12.25
N ALA A 143 23.99 -27.49 -11.64
CA ALA A 143 23.43 -27.76 -10.32
C ALA A 143 24.57 -28.20 -9.39
N THR A 144 25.18 -27.27 -8.67
CA THR A 144 26.49 -27.47 -8.02
C THR A 144 26.43 -27.59 -6.50
N ASN A 145 25.23 -27.54 -5.92
CA ASN A 145 25.01 -27.66 -4.47
C ASN A 145 23.96 -28.72 -4.13
N ASN A 146 23.98 -29.21 -2.89
CA ASN A 146 23.08 -30.28 -2.43
C ASN A 146 21.61 -29.94 -2.71
N TYR A 147 20.88 -30.88 -3.33
CA TYR A 147 19.46 -30.76 -3.70
C TYR A 147 19.14 -29.57 -4.62
N SER A 148 20.12 -29.04 -5.35
CA SER A 148 19.89 -27.96 -6.31
C SER A 148 19.28 -28.50 -7.62
N ILE A 149 18.44 -27.69 -8.24
CA ILE A 149 17.80 -27.97 -9.52
C ILE A 149 18.15 -26.85 -10.49
N ALA A 150 18.63 -27.20 -11.69
CA ALA A 150 18.94 -26.30 -12.78
C ALA A 150 18.37 -26.85 -14.10
N VAL A 151 17.30 -26.26 -14.62
CA VAL A 151 16.62 -26.72 -15.84
C VAL A 151 16.56 -25.59 -16.87
N GLY A 152 17.19 -25.77 -18.03
CA GLY A 152 17.28 -24.80 -19.11
C GLY A 152 18.73 -24.56 -19.57
N SER A 153 18.89 -24.00 -20.76
CA SER A 153 20.22 -23.64 -21.28
C SER A 153 20.88 -22.60 -20.38
N ASP A 154 22.10 -22.87 -19.92
CA ASP A 154 22.87 -22.01 -19.01
C ASP A 154 22.15 -21.69 -17.68
N ALA A 155 21.18 -22.51 -17.25
CA ALA A 155 20.54 -22.37 -15.94
C ALA A 155 21.53 -22.71 -14.81
N LYS A 156 21.45 -21.99 -13.68
CA LYS A 156 22.39 -22.12 -12.57
C LYS A 156 21.67 -22.30 -11.23
N GLY A 157 21.55 -23.54 -10.77
CA GLY A 157 21.17 -23.90 -9.41
C GLY A 157 22.41 -24.02 -8.54
N GLU A 158 22.95 -22.89 -8.08
CA GLU A 158 24.20 -22.83 -7.33
C GLU A 158 23.98 -22.77 -5.82
N GLY A 159 22.75 -22.54 -5.34
CA GLY A 159 22.43 -22.56 -3.91
C GLY A 159 22.03 -23.96 -3.42
N ARG A 160 22.28 -24.26 -2.14
CA ARG A 160 21.73 -25.45 -1.48
C ARG A 160 20.19 -25.38 -1.44
N LEU A 161 19.49 -26.45 -1.80
CA LEU A 161 18.01 -26.49 -1.93
C LEU A 161 17.47 -25.42 -2.91
N SER A 162 18.27 -24.98 -3.88
CA SER A 162 17.85 -23.96 -4.85
C SER A 162 17.13 -24.57 -6.05
N THR A 163 16.25 -23.79 -6.68
CA THR A 163 15.55 -24.19 -7.91
C THR A 163 15.70 -23.10 -8.96
N SER A 164 16.43 -23.39 -10.03
CA SER A 164 16.65 -22.52 -11.18
C SER A 164 16.02 -23.15 -12.42
N ILE A 165 14.97 -22.56 -12.98
CA ILE A 165 14.27 -23.09 -14.15
C ILE A 165 14.08 -21.96 -15.18
N GLY A 166 14.62 -22.14 -16.38
CA GLY A 166 14.58 -21.18 -17.48
C GLY A 166 15.97 -20.90 -18.05
N THR A 167 16.03 -20.50 -19.32
CA THR A 167 17.29 -20.15 -19.99
C THR A 167 17.99 -19.01 -19.25
N ARG A 168 19.26 -19.20 -18.87
CA ARG A 168 20.06 -18.25 -18.08
C ARG A 168 19.46 -17.85 -16.73
N SER A 169 18.53 -18.65 -16.19
CA SER A 169 18.07 -18.47 -14.80
C SER A 169 19.22 -18.70 -13.82
N GLN A 170 19.20 -18.00 -12.69
CA GLN A 170 20.23 -18.14 -11.66
C GLN A 170 19.60 -18.13 -10.26
N ALA A 171 19.70 -19.26 -9.57
CA ALA A 171 19.36 -19.42 -8.16
C ALA A 171 20.64 -19.74 -7.37
N SER A 172 21.36 -18.72 -6.90
CA SER A 172 22.65 -18.86 -6.18
C SER A 172 22.51 -18.81 -4.66
N GLY A 173 21.37 -18.34 -4.15
CA GLY A 173 21.11 -18.31 -2.71
C GLY A 173 20.63 -19.66 -2.16
N GLN A 174 20.89 -19.93 -0.88
CA GLN A 174 20.30 -21.09 -0.19
C GLN A 174 18.77 -20.99 -0.20
N SER A 175 18.08 -22.09 -0.52
CA SER A 175 16.61 -22.16 -0.60
C SER A 175 16.01 -21.09 -1.52
N SER A 176 16.76 -20.66 -2.54
CA SER A 176 16.33 -19.64 -3.48
C SER A 176 15.63 -20.26 -4.69
N ILE A 177 14.69 -19.51 -5.29
CA ILE A 177 13.91 -19.97 -6.44
C ILE A 177 14.02 -18.93 -7.55
N ALA A 178 14.51 -19.32 -8.73
CA ALA A 178 14.55 -18.50 -9.94
C ALA A 178 13.82 -19.20 -11.09
N LEU A 179 12.61 -18.74 -11.41
CA LEU A 179 11.77 -19.31 -12.47
C LEU A 179 11.53 -18.28 -13.58
N GLY A 180 12.04 -18.55 -14.78
CA GLY A 180 11.89 -17.72 -15.97
C GLY A 180 13.23 -17.38 -16.63
N THR A 181 13.19 -17.01 -17.91
CA THR A 181 14.38 -16.60 -18.66
C THR A 181 15.09 -15.44 -17.95
N SER A 182 16.37 -15.61 -17.64
CA SER A 182 17.20 -14.61 -16.93
C SER A 182 16.67 -14.18 -15.54
N ALA A 183 15.80 -14.95 -14.90
CA ALA A 183 15.38 -14.72 -13.52
C ALA A 183 16.57 -14.90 -12.55
N GLN A 184 16.70 -14.03 -11.54
CA GLN A 184 17.87 -13.96 -10.67
C GLN A 184 17.50 -13.91 -9.18
N SER A 185 17.73 -15.02 -8.50
CA SER A 185 17.59 -15.18 -7.06
C SER A 185 18.96 -15.48 -6.42
N THR A 186 19.68 -14.44 -6.03
CA THR A 186 21.10 -14.54 -5.68
C THR A 186 21.38 -14.60 -4.18
N GLN A 187 20.35 -14.53 -3.34
CA GLN A 187 20.49 -14.44 -1.88
C GLN A 187 19.62 -15.46 -1.14
N ILE A 188 19.90 -15.67 0.14
CA ILE A 188 19.21 -16.68 0.96
C ILE A 188 17.70 -16.42 0.95
N ALA A 189 16.92 -17.48 0.72
CA ALA A 189 15.46 -17.47 0.68
C ALA A 189 14.85 -16.46 -0.32
N SER A 190 15.61 -16.01 -1.32
CA SER A 190 15.09 -15.09 -2.33
C SER A 190 14.28 -15.84 -3.41
N THR A 191 13.17 -15.26 -3.85
CA THR A 191 12.29 -15.84 -4.88
C THR A 191 12.10 -14.88 -6.04
N SER A 192 12.39 -15.33 -7.26
CA SER A 192 12.25 -14.58 -8.52
C SER A 192 11.44 -15.41 -9.50
N ILE A 193 10.26 -14.95 -9.87
CA ILE A 193 9.39 -15.63 -10.81
C ILE A 193 8.98 -14.65 -11.90
N GLY A 194 9.34 -14.95 -13.15
CA GLY A 194 9.09 -14.12 -14.32
C GLY A 194 10.38 -13.79 -15.08
N ALA A 195 10.28 -13.62 -16.40
CA ALA A 195 11.45 -13.30 -17.22
C ALA A 195 12.11 -11.99 -16.76
N GLY A 196 13.42 -12.03 -16.53
CA GLY A 196 14.22 -10.91 -16.05
C GLY A 196 13.90 -10.43 -14.62
N SER A 197 13.09 -11.16 -13.86
CA SER A 197 12.82 -10.85 -12.44
C SER A 197 14.10 -10.93 -11.61
N LYS A 198 14.21 -10.09 -10.58
CA LYS A 198 15.41 -9.97 -9.74
C LYS A 198 15.04 -9.87 -8.27
N ALA A 199 15.28 -10.93 -7.51
CA ALA A 199 15.28 -10.94 -6.05
C ALA A 199 16.72 -11.12 -5.56
N THR A 200 17.45 -10.02 -5.41
CA THR A 200 18.90 -10.02 -5.19
C THR A 200 19.31 -9.64 -3.77
N ALA A 201 18.36 -9.68 -2.83
CA ALA A 201 18.55 -9.43 -1.41
C ALA A 201 17.97 -10.57 -0.59
N VAL A 202 18.41 -10.70 0.66
CA VAL A 202 17.97 -11.77 1.57
C VAL A 202 16.45 -11.72 1.75
N ALA A 203 15.79 -12.88 1.63
CA ALA A 203 14.34 -13.05 1.75
C ALA A 203 13.50 -12.15 0.82
N ALA A 204 14.09 -11.62 -0.26
CA ALA A 204 13.38 -10.80 -1.23
C ALA A 204 12.47 -11.65 -2.13
N THR A 205 11.32 -11.10 -2.53
CA THR A 205 10.38 -11.77 -3.45
C THR A 205 10.05 -10.86 -4.63
N ALA A 206 10.41 -11.28 -5.84
CA ALA A 206 10.10 -10.60 -7.10
C ALA A 206 9.22 -11.50 -7.98
N LEU A 207 7.95 -11.13 -8.17
CA LEU A 207 6.99 -11.86 -9.01
C LEU A 207 6.49 -10.96 -10.14
N GLY A 208 6.87 -11.29 -11.37
CA GLY A 208 6.47 -10.57 -12.58
C GLY A 208 7.63 -10.35 -13.54
N ASN A 209 7.33 -10.13 -14.83
CA ASN A 209 8.35 -9.78 -15.81
C ASN A 209 9.09 -8.51 -15.37
N SER A 210 10.41 -8.60 -15.26
CA SER A 210 11.30 -7.50 -14.85
C SER A 210 10.97 -6.90 -13.46
N ALA A 211 10.25 -7.62 -12.59
CA ALA A 211 10.04 -7.22 -11.20
C ALA A 211 11.38 -7.20 -10.44
N LYS A 212 11.59 -6.23 -9.57
CA LYS A 212 12.85 -6.00 -8.84
C LYS A 212 12.57 -5.88 -7.34
N ALA A 213 12.99 -6.87 -6.58
CA ALA A 213 13.05 -6.83 -5.12
C ALA A 213 14.53 -6.85 -4.70
N THR A 214 15.12 -5.67 -4.55
CA THR A 214 16.56 -5.50 -4.28
C THR A 214 16.86 -5.05 -2.85
N GLY A 215 15.83 -4.74 -2.06
CA GLY A 215 15.97 -4.53 -0.61
C GLY A 215 15.80 -5.84 0.17
N ALA A 216 16.43 -5.94 1.35
CA ALA A 216 16.23 -7.10 2.24
C ALA A 216 14.75 -7.22 2.64
N ALA A 217 14.21 -8.43 2.58
CA ALA A 217 12.78 -8.73 2.80
C ALA A 217 11.81 -7.90 1.93
N ALA A 218 12.28 -7.33 0.82
CA ALA A 218 11.43 -6.54 -0.08
C ALA A 218 10.52 -7.44 -0.92
N ILE A 219 9.33 -6.93 -1.25
CA ILE A 219 8.32 -7.65 -2.04
C ILE A 219 7.95 -6.80 -3.26
N ALA A 220 8.25 -7.29 -4.46
CA ALA A 220 7.87 -6.66 -5.72
C ALA A 220 6.94 -7.59 -6.52
N LEU A 221 5.66 -7.23 -6.63
CA LEU A 221 4.61 -8.01 -7.28
C LEU A 221 4.03 -7.22 -8.46
N GLY A 222 4.31 -7.65 -9.69
CA GLY A 222 3.83 -7.04 -10.91
C GLY A 222 4.94 -6.76 -11.92
N ARG A 223 4.57 -6.60 -13.20
CA ARG A 223 5.52 -6.24 -14.25
C ARG A 223 6.20 -4.91 -13.92
N ASN A 224 7.53 -4.88 -13.94
CA ASN A 224 8.33 -3.70 -13.59
C ASN A 224 8.10 -3.15 -12.15
N ALA A 225 7.46 -3.90 -11.24
CA ALA A 225 7.37 -3.49 -9.85
C ALA A 225 8.78 -3.38 -9.25
N ASN A 226 9.05 -2.35 -8.46
CA ASN A 226 10.36 -2.05 -7.91
C ASN A 226 10.30 -1.77 -6.41
N ALA A 227 10.69 -2.76 -5.61
CA ALA A 227 10.86 -2.68 -4.17
C ALA A 227 12.37 -2.68 -3.84
N SER A 228 12.98 -1.50 -3.77
CA SER A 228 14.45 -1.35 -3.76
C SER A 228 15.08 -1.10 -2.40
N SER A 229 14.26 -0.95 -1.35
CA SER A 229 14.71 -0.68 0.02
C SER A 229 14.23 -1.77 0.98
N ALA A 230 14.87 -1.89 2.15
CA ALA A 230 14.52 -2.95 3.09
C ALA A 230 13.06 -2.85 3.56
N ASN A 231 12.42 -4.01 3.71
CA ASN A 231 11.00 -4.18 4.06
C ASN A 231 10.01 -3.41 3.15
N SER A 232 10.43 -3.00 1.95
CA SER A 232 9.54 -2.25 1.06
C SER A 232 8.63 -3.19 0.27
N ILE A 233 7.41 -2.73 -0.02
CA ILE A 233 6.40 -3.50 -0.76
C ILE A 233 5.95 -2.69 -1.96
N ALA A 234 6.21 -3.19 -3.17
CA ALA A 234 5.72 -2.62 -4.42
C ALA A 234 4.77 -3.63 -5.10
N GLN A 235 3.48 -3.35 -5.10
CA GLN A 235 2.45 -4.21 -5.69
C GLN A 235 1.69 -3.45 -6.79
N GLY A 236 1.77 -3.94 -8.02
CA GLY A 236 1.17 -3.34 -9.21
C GLY A 236 2.17 -3.14 -10.33
N THR A 237 1.67 -2.99 -11.56
CA THR A 237 2.54 -2.75 -12.72
C THR A 237 3.26 -1.42 -12.55
N GLY A 238 4.60 -1.44 -12.54
CA GLY A 238 5.43 -0.25 -12.35
C GLY A 238 5.28 0.43 -10.98
N ALA A 239 4.73 -0.26 -9.97
CA ALA A 239 4.72 0.26 -8.59
C ALA A 239 6.16 0.43 -8.09
N GLN A 240 6.42 1.50 -7.32
CA GLN A 240 7.75 1.87 -6.85
C GLN A 240 7.72 2.11 -5.34
N ALA A 241 8.37 1.23 -4.57
CA ALA A 241 8.59 1.38 -3.14
C ALA A 241 10.09 1.46 -2.87
N THR A 242 10.62 2.69 -2.95
CA THR A 242 12.06 2.95 -3.04
C THR A 242 12.70 3.41 -1.73
N ALA A 243 11.91 3.67 -0.69
CA ALA A 243 12.39 4.03 0.64
C ALA A 243 12.19 2.91 1.68
N LEU A 244 12.91 2.99 2.80
CA LEU A 244 12.85 2.02 3.91
C LEU A 244 11.41 1.89 4.43
N ASN A 245 10.93 0.64 4.59
CA ASN A 245 9.57 0.34 5.07
C ASN A 245 8.44 0.98 4.23
N ALA A 246 8.72 1.43 3.00
CA ALA A 246 7.71 2.07 2.16
C ALA A 246 6.79 1.05 1.49
N VAL A 247 5.52 1.41 1.31
CA VAL A 247 4.51 0.54 0.67
C VAL A 247 3.85 1.27 -0.49
N ALA A 248 3.98 0.75 -1.71
CA ALA A 248 3.33 1.25 -2.91
C ALA A 248 2.40 0.18 -3.48
N ILE A 249 1.09 0.40 -3.41
CA ILE A 249 0.06 -0.54 -3.89
C ILE A 249 -0.80 0.16 -4.94
N GLY A 250 -0.64 -0.26 -6.20
CA GLY A 250 -1.35 0.28 -7.36
C GLY A 250 -0.42 0.43 -8.57
N THR A 251 -1.00 0.38 -9.77
CA THR A 251 -0.24 0.63 -11.01
C THR A 251 0.41 2.01 -10.96
N GLY A 252 1.73 2.07 -11.10
CA GLY A 252 2.50 3.32 -11.04
C GLY A 252 2.47 4.05 -9.69
N ALA A 253 1.99 3.42 -8.61
CA ALA A 253 2.08 4.00 -7.26
C ALA A 253 3.55 4.23 -6.87
N ASN A 254 3.84 5.32 -6.16
CA ASN A 254 5.21 5.70 -5.80
C ASN A 254 5.32 6.11 -4.33
N ALA A 255 5.91 5.22 -3.53
CA ALA A 255 6.25 5.43 -2.13
C ALA A 255 7.77 5.61 -1.99
N SER A 256 8.21 6.87 -1.92
CA SER A 256 9.61 7.28 -1.94
C SER A 256 10.09 7.92 -0.63
N HIS A 257 9.32 7.81 0.44
CA HIS A 257 9.64 8.36 1.76
C HIS A 257 9.63 7.24 2.81
N PRO A 258 10.53 7.25 3.82
CA PRO A 258 10.57 6.19 4.82
C PRO A 258 9.22 6.01 5.53
N GLY A 259 8.77 4.76 5.69
CA GLY A 259 7.53 4.42 6.37
C GLY A 259 6.24 4.94 5.72
N SER A 260 6.30 5.48 4.50
CA SER A 260 5.13 6.02 3.80
C SER A 260 4.37 4.96 3.01
N VAL A 261 3.09 5.22 2.76
CA VAL A 261 2.20 4.36 1.98
C VAL A 261 1.62 5.14 0.81
N ALA A 262 1.86 4.70 -0.42
CA ALA A 262 1.14 5.15 -1.62
C ALA A 262 0.05 4.11 -1.95
N LEU A 263 -1.22 4.46 -1.74
CA LEU A 263 -2.35 3.56 -1.93
C LEU A 263 -3.22 4.02 -3.11
N GLY A 264 -3.29 3.19 -4.15
CA GLY A 264 -4.05 3.44 -5.38
C GLY A 264 -3.17 3.72 -6.60
N SER A 265 -3.78 3.58 -7.78
CA SER A 265 -3.10 3.84 -9.06
C SER A 265 -2.54 5.26 -9.12
N ALA A 266 -1.27 5.40 -9.52
CA ALA A 266 -0.55 6.66 -9.62
C ALA A 266 -0.47 7.50 -8.32
N SER A 267 -0.83 6.94 -7.16
CA SER A 267 -0.67 7.64 -5.87
C SER A 267 0.81 7.91 -5.58
N ARG A 268 1.11 9.06 -4.98
CA ARG A 268 2.48 9.49 -4.67
C ARG A 268 2.57 9.98 -3.24
N THR A 269 3.53 9.46 -2.50
CA THR A 269 3.84 9.96 -1.15
C THR A 269 4.66 11.24 -1.23
N ALA A 270 4.49 12.11 -0.23
CA ALA A 270 5.34 13.26 0.04
C ALA A 270 5.98 13.10 1.43
N ALA A 271 6.90 14.00 1.78
CA ALA A 271 7.41 14.08 3.14
C ALA A 271 6.25 14.32 4.12
N PRO A 272 6.20 13.62 5.27
CA PRO A 272 5.18 13.87 6.28
C PRO A 272 5.32 15.28 6.83
N VAL A 273 4.20 15.98 6.98
CA VAL A 273 4.14 17.37 7.45
C VAL A 273 3.55 17.40 8.85
N GLY A 274 4.35 17.85 9.83
CA GLY A 274 3.88 18.11 11.18
C GLY A 274 3.11 19.43 11.24
N THR A 275 1.81 19.38 11.49
CA THR A 275 0.94 20.57 11.54
C THR A 275 0.55 20.87 12.98
N ASN A 276 1.16 21.89 13.59
CA ASN A 276 0.83 22.32 14.96
C ASN A 276 -0.19 23.46 15.00
N THR A 277 -0.33 24.20 13.90
CA THR A 277 -1.20 25.37 13.79
C THR A 277 -1.88 25.47 12.42
N ALA A 278 -3.04 26.10 12.36
CA ALA A 278 -3.71 26.48 11.12
C ALA A 278 -4.36 27.85 11.26
N THR A 279 -4.34 28.65 10.19
CA THR A 279 -4.99 29.97 10.16
C THR A 279 -6.25 29.92 9.31
N VAL A 280 -7.38 30.33 9.87
CA VAL A 280 -8.68 30.41 9.17
C VAL A 280 -9.26 31.80 9.42
N GLY A 281 -9.53 32.54 8.34
CA GLY A 281 -10.11 33.90 8.44
C GLY A 281 -9.25 34.88 9.24
N GLY A 282 -7.92 34.70 9.26
CA GLY A 282 -6.98 35.53 10.03
C GLY A 282 -6.79 35.11 11.49
N LEU A 283 -7.57 34.14 11.99
CA LEU A 283 -7.38 33.57 13.33
C LEU A 283 -6.50 32.32 13.27
N THR A 284 -5.45 32.28 14.06
CA THR A 284 -4.57 31.10 14.20
C THR A 284 -5.06 30.18 15.31
N TYR A 285 -5.35 28.95 14.94
CA TYR A 285 -5.62 27.83 15.84
C TYR A 285 -4.34 27.03 16.04
N GLY A 286 -4.11 26.51 17.24
CA GLY A 286 -2.92 25.71 17.57
C GLY A 286 -3.17 24.67 18.65
N GLY A 287 -2.13 23.93 19.01
CA GLY A 287 -2.20 22.85 20.00
C GLY A 287 -2.83 21.57 19.46
N PHE A 288 -2.67 21.31 18.15
CA PHE A 288 -3.14 20.08 17.54
C PHE A 288 -2.38 18.86 18.06
N ALA A 289 -3.06 17.72 18.16
CA ALA A 289 -2.41 16.45 18.49
C ALA A 289 -1.67 15.87 17.26
N GLY A 290 -0.69 14.98 17.49
CA GLY A 290 -0.03 14.25 16.40
C GLY A 290 0.95 15.07 15.56
N THR A 291 1.61 16.08 16.14
CA THR A 291 2.47 17.04 15.41
C THR A 291 3.79 16.49 14.89
N ALA A 292 4.16 15.26 15.24
CA ALA A 292 5.37 14.59 14.79
C ALA A 292 5.03 13.29 14.02
N PRO A 293 4.43 13.39 12.81
CA PRO A 293 4.10 12.22 12.01
C PRO A 293 5.38 11.49 11.56
N VAL A 294 5.43 10.18 11.77
CA VAL A 294 6.55 9.31 11.36
C VAL A 294 6.47 8.88 9.89
N GLY A 295 5.33 9.13 9.23
CA GLY A 295 5.04 8.73 7.86
C GLY A 295 3.70 9.31 7.41
N THR A 296 3.35 9.05 6.15
CA THR A 296 2.07 9.48 5.56
C THR A 296 1.47 8.39 4.71
N VAL A 297 0.14 8.31 4.68
CA VAL A 297 -0.62 7.50 3.73
C VAL A 297 -1.19 8.44 2.68
N SER A 298 -0.65 8.36 1.46
CA SER A 298 -1.17 9.09 0.30
C SER A 298 -2.14 8.20 -0.47
N VAL A 299 -3.37 8.68 -0.60
CA VAL A 299 -4.43 8.03 -1.39
C VAL A 299 -4.55 8.63 -2.80
N GLY A 300 -3.59 9.43 -3.25
CA GLY A 300 -3.62 10.10 -4.55
C GLY A 300 -2.36 10.88 -4.87
N SER A 301 -2.48 11.88 -5.72
CA SER A 301 -1.45 12.88 -5.98
C SER A 301 -2.10 14.25 -6.20
N ALA A 302 -1.31 15.32 -6.19
CA ALA A 302 -1.82 16.66 -6.52
C ALA A 302 -2.56 16.66 -7.87
N GLY A 303 -3.79 17.14 -7.88
CA GLY A 303 -4.69 17.15 -9.05
C GLY A 303 -5.35 15.81 -9.37
N ALA A 304 -5.11 14.77 -8.56
CA ALA A 304 -5.74 13.45 -8.66
C ALA A 304 -6.05 12.90 -7.25
N GLU A 305 -6.65 13.77 -6.43
CA GLU A 305 -7.12 13.44 -5.09
C GLU A 305 -8.30 12.45 -5.15
N ARG A 306 -8.49 11.71 -4.06
CA ARG A 306 -9.58 10.74 -3.92
C ARG A 306 -10.44 11.06 -2.72
N THR A 307 -11.71 10.71 -2.80
CA THR A 307 -12.59 10.68 -1.63
C THR A 307 -12.23 9.49 -0.74
N VAL A 308 -12.40 9.67 0.57
CA VAL A 308 -12.34 8.59 1.56
C VAL A 308 -13.74 8.45 2.16
N THR A 309 -14.41 7.34 1.85
CA THR A 309 -15.81 7.10 2.23
C THR A 309 -15.92 6.00 3.29
N ASN A 310 -17.09 5.89 3.93
CA ASN A 310 -17.36 4.95 5.04
C ASN A 310 -16.47 5.18 6.28
N VAL A 311 -16.15 6.43 6.55
CA VAL A 311 -15.41 6.84 7.75
C VAL A 311 -16.39 6.97 8.92
N ALA A 312 -16.26 6.11 9.93
CA ALA A 312 -16.98 6.22 11.18
C ALA A 312 -16.64 7.55 11.90
N ALA A 313 -17.50 7.99 12.82
CA ALA A 313 -17.26 9.24 13.55
C ALA A 313 -15.98 9.13 14.41
N GLY A 314 -15.04 10.07 14.25
CA GLY A 314 -13.81 10.14 15.03
C GLY A 314 -14.06 10.67 16.44
N ARG A 315 -13.15 10.39 17.39
CA ARG A 315 -13.25 10.97 18.74
C ARG A 315 -12.99 12.47 18.70
N ILE A 316 -13.81 13.25 19.42
CA ILE A 316 -13.67 14.71 19.55
C ILE A 316 -13.13 15.03 20.94
N THR A 317 -11.80 15.01 21.09
CA THR A 317 -11.07 15.38 22.32
C THR A 317 -9.76 16.09 21.95
N ALA A 318 -9.15 16.80 22.90
CA ALA A 318 -7.91 17.57 22.66
C ALA A 318 -6.71 16.71 22.21
N THR A 319 -6.71 15.41 22.50
CA THR A 319 -5.61 14.49 22.18
C THR A 319 -5.94 13.52 21.04
N SER A 320 -7.10 13.65 20.41
CA SER A 320 -7.54 12.74 19.33
C SER A 320 -6.72 12.95 18.05
N THR A 321 -6.39 11.84 17.39
CA THR A 321 -5.75 11.82 16.05
C THR A 321 -6.61 11.08 15.02
N ASP A 322 -7.91 10.95 15.29
CA ASP A 322 -8.85 10.28 14.39
C ASP A 322 -9.29 11.21 13.26
N ALA A 323 -9.60 10.65 12.09
CA ALA A 323 -10.27 11.38 11.04
C ALA A 323 -11.70 11.77 11.47
N ILE A 324 -12.09 13.02 11.21
CA ILE A 324 -13.46 13.50 11.40
C ILE A 324 -14.25 13.26 10.13
N ASN A 325 -15.48 12.74 10.25
CA ASN A 325 -16.36 12.53 9.10
C ASN A 325 -17.32 13.71 8.88
N GLY A 326 -18.02 13.70 7.75
CA GLY A 326 -18.94 14.79 7.37
C GLY A 326 -20.10 15.01 8.35
N SER A 327 -20.61 13.97 9.01
CA SER A 327 -21.73 14.10 9.96
C SER A 327 -21.34 14.91 11.21
N GLN A 328 -20.09 14.79 11.66
CA GLN A 328 -19.58 15.53 12.80
C GLN A 328 -19.40 17.02 12.48
N LEU A 329 -18.84 17.32 11.30
CA LEU A 329 -18.73 18.70 10.83
C LEU A 329 -20.10 19.34 10.60
N TYR A 330 -21.05 18.57 10.06
CA TYR A 330 -22.43 19.01 9.87
C TYR A 330 -23.09 19.42 11.20
N ARG A 331 -22.92 18.64 12.27
CA ARG A 331 -23.42 18.98 13.61
C ARG A 331 -22.86 20.29 14.16
N VAL A 332 -21.58 20.59 13.90
CA VAL A 332 -20.97 21.87 14.28
C VAL A 332 -21.58 23.01 13.46
N ALA A 333 -21.76 22.82 12.15
CA ALA A 333 -22.37 23.82 11.27
C ALA A 333 -23.83 24.15 11.68
N GLU A 334 -24.63 23.15 12.07
CA GLU A 334 -25.98 23.37 12.61
C GLU A 334 -25.97 24.29 13.85
N GLN A 335 -25.04 24.05 14.78
CA GLN A 335 -24.92 24.88 15.97
C GLN A 335 -24.48 26.32 15.66
N VAL A 336 -23.58 26.51 14.70
CA VAL A 336 -23.16 27.85 14.24
C VAL A 336 -24.33 28.62 13.61
N ASN A 337 -25.12 27.96 12.76
CA ASN A 337 -26.30 28.57 12.15
C ASN A 337 -27.35 28.97 13.21
N LYS A 338 -27.55 28.14 14.23
CA LYS A 338 -28.41 28.47 15.36
C LYS A 338 -27.92 29.72 16.10
N ASN A 339 -26.62 29.78 16.41
CA ASN A 339 -26.02 30.95 17.06
C ASN A 339 -26.19 32.23 16.22
N ALA A 340 -26.05 32.15 14.89
CA ALA A 340 -26.27 33.29 13.99
C ALA A 340 -27.73 33.79 14.02
N GLY A 341 -28.70 32.88 14.08
CA GLY A 341 -30.11 33.23 14.29
C GLY A 341 -30.35 33.90 15.64
N ASP A 342 -29.76 33.37 16.72
CA ASP A 342 -29.87 33.96 18.05
C ASP A 342 -29.28 35.38 18.11
N ILE A 343 -28.14 35.61 17.46
CA ILE A 343 -27.53 36.94 17.33
C ILE A 343 -28.45 37.92 16.58
N THR A 344 -29.08 37.47 15.49
CA THR A 344 -30.03 38.30 14.75
C THR A 344 -31.22 38.71 15.62
N ASN A 345 -31.75 37.77 16.40
CA ASN A 345 -32.83 38.06 17.35
C ASN A 345 -32.41 39.05 18.44
N ILE A 346 -31.18 38.93 18.95
CA ILE A 346 -30.61 39.91 19.90
C ILE A 346 -30.54 41.29 19.26
N ASN A 347 -30.02 41.40 18.03
CA ASN A 347 -29.92 42.67 17.33
C ASN A 347 -31.29 43.33 17.13
N ASN A 348 -32.31 42.56 16.74
CA ASN A 348 -33.68 43.07 16.62
C ASN A 348 -34.22 43.60 17.95
N LYS A 349 -33.97 42.89 19.06
CA LYS A 349 -34.34 43.36 20.40
C LYS A 349 -33.62 44.65 20.78
N ILE A 350 -32.31 44.77 20.48
CA ILE A 350 -31.52 45.98 20.72
C ILE A 350 -32.08 47.16 19.92
N THR A 351 -32.39 46.97 18.65
CA THR A 351 -33.01 48.01 17.80
C THR A 351 -34.35 48.47 18.37
N ASN A 352 -35.20 47.55 18.81
CA ASN A 352 -36.49 47.88 19.44
C ASN A 352 -36.31 48.65 20.76
N ILE A 353 -35.33 48.26 21.59
CA ILE A 353 -34.99 49.00 22.81
C ILE A 353 -34.51 50.41 22.46
N GLY A 354 -33.67 50.56 21.44
CA GLY A 354 -33.26 51.87 20.92
C GLY A 354 -34.45 52.76 20.60
N GLY A 355 -35.42 52.24 19.83
CA GLY A 355 -36.66 52.96 19.54
C GLY A 355 -37.49 53.31 20.77
N ASN A 356 -37.59 52.41 21.76
CA ASN A 356 -38.31 52.69 23.01
C ASN A 356 -37.61 53.77 23.85
N VAL A 357 -36.28 53.79 23.87
CA VAL A 357 -35.49 54.80 24.58
C VAL A 357 -35.67 56.16 23.92
N ASP A 358 -35.67 56.23 22.58
CA ASP A 358 -35.94 57.47 21.85
C ASP A 358 -37.36 57.99 22.13
N ALA A 359 -38.35 57.10 22.16
CA ALA A 359 -39.72 57.45 22.53
C ALA A 359 -39.84 57.96 23.98
N LEU A 360 -39.15 57.31 24.92
CA LEU A 360 -39.10 57.75 26.32
C LEU A 360 -38.43 59.13 26.44
N ARG A 361 -37.33 59.34 25.71
CA ARG A 361 -36.63 60.63 25.68
C ARG A 361 -37.54 61.75 25.17
N ASN A 362 -38.23 61.53 24.05
CA ASN A 362 -39.18 62.50 23.52
C ASN A 362 -40.30 62.80 24.51
N ARG A 363 -40.84 61.77 25.18
CA ARG A 363 -41.86 61.94 26.21
C ARG A 363 -41.35 62.75 27.41
N VAL A 364 -40.13 62.52 27.85
CA VAL A 364 -39.50 63.29 28.94
C VAL A 364 -39.29 64.75 28.52
N ASP A 365 -38.84 64.99 27.29
CA ASP A 365 -38.64 66.34 26.75
C ASP A 365 -39.97 67.10 26.61
N ASP A 366 -41.04 66.42 26.20
CA ASP A 366 -42.39 67.00 26.15
C ASP A 366 -42.95 67.27 27.55
N MET A 367 -42.79 66.33 28.49
CA MET A 367 -43.17 66.55 29.88
C MET A 367 -42.46 67.75 30.51
N ASP A 368 -41.16 67.93 30.23
CA ASP A 368 -40.42 69.09 30.72
C ASP A 368 -40.99 70.40 30.14
N LYS A 369 -41.35 70.43 28.85
CA LYS A 369 -42.00 71.59 28.23
C LYS A 369 -43.40 71.86 28.79
N ASP A 370 -44.24 70.83 28.94
CA ASP A 370 -45.58 70.95 29.51
C ASP A 370 -45.51 71.48 30.96
N LEU A 371 -44.55 70.99 31.76
CA LEU A 371 -44.30 71.49 33.11
C LEU A 371 -43.88 72.97 33.10
N ARG A 372 -42.93 73.36 32.24
CA ARG A 372 -42.48 74.76 32.12
C ARG A 372 -43.63 75.68 31.73
N ALA A 373 -44.46 75.28 30.78
CA ALA A 373 -45.64 76.03 30.34
C ALA A 373 -46.72 76.10 31.42
N GLY A 374 -46.92 75.02 32.19
CA GLY A 374 -47.81 75.01 33.36
C GLY A 374 -47.36 76.01 34.45
N ILE A 375 -46.06 76.11 34.73
CA ILE A 375 -45.50 77.09 35.67
C ILE A 375 -45.68 78.52 35.14
N ALA A 376 -45.46 78.76 33.84
CA ALA A 376 -45.72 80.05 33.20
C ALA A 376 -47.20 80.45 33.36
N GLY A 377 -48.13 79.51 33.16
CA GLY A 377 -49.56 79.70 33.36
C GLY A 377 -49.96 80.03 34.80
N ALA A 378 -49.41 79.31 35.78
CA ALA A 378 -49.60 79.61 37.20
C ALA A 378 -49.06 81.01 37.55
N THR A 379 -47.90 81.39 37.01
CA THR A 379 -47.32 82.73 37.18
C THR A 379 -48.24 83.81 36.62
N ALA A 380 -48.78 83.62 35.41
CA ALA A 380 -49.72 84.56 34.78
C ALA A 380 -50.98 84.78 35.65
N ILE A 381 -51.60 83.70 36.16
CA ILE A 381 -52.77 83.79 37.05
C ILE A 381 -52.42 84.48 38.38
N GLY A 382 -51.22 84.25 38.90
CA GLY A 382 -50.69 84.89 40.10
C GLY A 382 -50.70 86.41 40.02
N PHE A 383 -50.36 86.98 38.87
CA PHE A 383 -50.32 88.44 38.64
C PHE A 383 -51.67 89.09 38.31
N LEU A 384 -52.76 88.32 38.16
CA LEU A 384 -54.10 88.89 37.96
C LEU A 384 -54.50 89.79 39.15
N GLN A 385 -55.04 90.96 38.85
CA GLN A 385 -55.34 91.98 39.84
C GLN A 385 -56.69 91.73 40.53
N ARG A 386 -56.86 92.33 41.71
CA ARG A 386 -58.14 92.35 42.44
C ARG A 386 -58.58 93.80 42.68
N PRO A 387 -59.90 94.08 42.76
CA PRO A 387 -60.37 95.41 43.11
C PRO A 387 -60.03 95.74 44.57
N ASN A 388 -59.71 97.01 44.85
CA ASN A 388 -59.39 97.50 46.19
C ASN A 388 -60.60 98.13 46.91
N GLU A 389 -61.72 98.32 46.20
CA GLU A 389 -62.93 99.01 46.68
C GLU A 389 -64.10 98.06 46.97
N PRO A 390 -65.00 98.38 47.93
CA PRO A 390 -66.19 97.58 48.24
C PRO A 390 -67.20 97.53 47.08
N GLY A 391 -67.84 96.38 46.87
CA GLY A 391 -68.90 96.18 45.87
C GLY A 391 -68.44 96.23 44.40
N LYS A 392 -67.14 96.39 44.13
CA LYS A 392 -66.60 96.47 42.76
C LYS A 392 -66.18 95.12 42.22
N SER A 393 -66.33 94.98 40.91
CA SER A 393 -65.78 93.87 40.12
C SER A 393 -64.68 94.36 39.20
N LEU A 394 -63.65 93.53 38.99
CA LEU A 394 -62.54 93.79 38.07
C LEU A 394 -62.37 92.62 37.12
N VAL A 395 -62.25 92.91 35.83
CA VAL A 395 -61.68 91.99 34.84
C VAL A 395 -60.23 92.40 34.61
N SER A 396 -59.30 91.46 34.68
CA SER A 396 -57.88 91.71 34.45
C SER A 396 -57.27 90.69 33.49
N ALA A 397 -56.19 91.09 32.84
CA ALA A 397 -55.36 90.23 32.00
C ALA A 397 -53.91 90.29 32.47
N ALA A 398 -53.19 89.17 32.38
CA ALA A 398 -51.81 89.05 32.81
C ALA A 398 -51.02 88.11 31.91
N VAL A 399 -49.71 88.32 31.84
CA VAL A 399 -48.76 87.43 31.17
C VAL A 399 -47.80 86.84 32.20
N GLY A 400 -47.38 85.60 31.98
CA GLY A 400 -46.42 84.90 32.83
C GLY A 400 -45.43 84.14 31.96
N GLY A 401 -44.19 84.05 32.40
CA GLY A 401 -43.14 83.32 31.70
C GLY A 401 -42.31 82.48 32.66
N TYR A 402 -41.84 81.33 32.19
CA TYR A 402 -40.89 80.51 32.91
C TYR A 402 -39.97 79.79 31.93
N LYS A 403 -38.67 80.09 32.01
CA LYS A 403 -37.66 79.70 31.00
C LYS A 403 -38.11 80.14 29.60
N ASP A 404 -38.24 79.21 28.66
CA ASP A 404 -38.59 79.39 27.26
C ASP A 404 -40.10 79.30 26.98
N GLU A 405 -40.94 79.01 27.98
CA GLU A 405 -42.40 78.92 27.83
C GLU A 405 -43.10 80.17 28.37
N GLN A 406 -44.25 80.49 27.77
CA GLN A 406 -45.03 81.68 28.09
C GLN A 406 -46.51 81.33 28.28
N ALA A 407 -47.23 82.16 29.02
CA ALA A 407 -48.66 82.00 29.21
C ALA A 407 -49.36 83.34 29.38
N PHE A 408 -50.64 83.33 29.08
CA PHE A 408 -51.52 84.47 29.17
C PHE A 408 -52.77 84.08 29.94
N ALA A 409 -53.22 84.94 30.85
CA ALA A 409 -54.35 84.68 31.73
C ALA A 409 -55.34 85.84 31.75
N PHE A 410 -56.61 85.50 31.91
CA PHE A 410 -57.70 86.42 32.19
C PHE A 410 -58.33 86.05 33.52
N GLY A 411 -58.80 87.04 34.27
CA GLY A 411 -59.45 86.82 35.54
C GLY A 411 -60.55 87.80 35.85
N TYR A 412 -61.45 87.36 36.70
CA TYR A 412 -62.52 88.16 37.29
C TYR A 412 -62.37 88.11 38.81
N ALA A 413 -62.46 89.26 39.45
CA ALA A 413 -62.47 89.36 40.90
C ALA A 413 -63.57 90.31 41.38
N HIS A 414 -64.15 90.04 42.55
CA HIS A 414 -65.21 90.83 43.14
C HIS A 414 -65.08 90.88 44.66
N ASN A 415 -65.22 92.08 45.23
CA ASN A 415 -65.33 92.28 46.68
C ASN A 415 -66.79 92.54 47.04
N SER A 416 -67.27 91.93 48.13
CA SER A 416 -68.62 92.16 48.65
C SER A 416 -68.85 93.64 49.02
N ASP A 417 -70.12 94.05 49.10
CA ASP A 417 -70.49 95.44 49.40
C ASP A 417 -69.96 95.95 50.75
N ASN A 418 -69.80 95.04 51.72
CA ASN A 418 -69.19 95.33 53.02
C ASN A 418 -67.66 95.13 53.05
N ASN A 419 -67.04 94.83 51.90
CA ASN A 419 -65.63 94.54 51.68
C ASN A 419 -65.04 93.40 52.55
N LYS A 420 -65.87 92.61 53.23
CA LYS A 420 -65.38 91.53 54.09
C LYS A 420 -65.05 90.26 53.32
N TRP A 421 -65.65 90.05 52.15
CA TRP A 421 -65.38 88.88 51.30
C TRP A 421 -64.79 89.31 49.96
N SER A 422 -63.76 88.61 49.51
CA SER A 422 -63.17 88.77 48.19
C SER A 422 -63.18 87.44 47.46
N THR A 423 -63.65 87.46 46.21
CA THR A 423 -63.57 86.33 45.29
C THR A 423 -62.66 86.68 44.13
N LYS A 424 -61.84 85.72 43.70
CA LYS A 424 -61.02 85.84 42.48
C LYS A 424 -61.07 84.53 41.72
N PHE A 425 -61.27 84.62 40.42
CA PHE A 425 -61.25 83.53 39.46
C PHE A 425 -60.29 83.89 38.32
N GLY A 426 -59.52 82.91 37.83
CA GLY A 426 -58.61 83.10 36.72
C GLY A 426 -58.51 81.86 35.85
N VAL A 427 -58.39 82.08 34.54
CA VAL A 427 -58.11 81.06 33.53
C VAL A 427 -56.95 81.55 32.67
N GLY A 428 -56.01 80.68 32.36
CA GLY A 428 -54.88 80.96 31.50
C GLY A 428 -54.68 79.89 30.44
N LEU A 429 -54.06 80.31 29.34
CA LEU A 429 -53.62 79.48 28.24
C LEU A 429 -52.11 79.65 28.11
N ASN A 430 -51.40 78.55 27.91
CA ASN A 430 -49.95 78.58 27.75
C ASN A 430 -49.51 78.21 26.32
N THR A 431 -48.21 78.34 26.04
CA THR A 431 -47.58 78.04 24.74
C THR A 431 -47.69 76.57 24.31
N ARG A 432 -47.99 75.66 25.24
CA ARG A 432 -48.29 74.23 24.99
C ARG A 432 -49.77 73.97 24.72
N LYS A 433 -50.59 75.02 24.74
CA LYS A 433 -52.05 75.01 24.56
C LYS A 433 -52.82 74.35 25.70
N ASP A 434 -52.17 74.15 26.84
CA ASP A 434 -52.86 73.67 28.03
C ASP A 434 -53.57 74.84 28.74
N VAL A 435 -54.64 74.48 29.45
CA VAL A 435 -55.47 75.42 30.21
C VAL A 435 -55.08 75.35 31.69
N ASN A 436 -54.67 76.48 32.25
CA ASN A 436 -54.53 76.67 33.68
C ASN A 436 -55.77 77.37 34.22
N TRP A 437 -56.25 77.00 35.41
CA TRP A 437 -57.33 77.73 36.05
C TRP A 437 -57.19 77.69 37.57
N GLY A 438 -57.80 78.66 38.24
CA GLY A 438 -57.79 78.74 39.69
C GLY A 438 -58.85 79.70 40.20
N ALA A 439 -59.31 79.46 41.43
CA ALA A 439 -60.26 80.32 42.12
C ALA A 439 -59.84 80.46 43.59
N SER A 440 -60.24 81.56 44.21
CA SER A 440 -59.99 81.82 45.64
C SER A 440 -61.13 82.62 46.26
N LEU A 441 -61.38 82.35 47.53
CA LEU A 441 -62.29 83.10 48.40
C LEU A 441 -61.49 83.52 49.64
N GLY A 442 -61.46 84.82 49.91
CA GLY A 442 -60.82 85.38 51.09
C GLY A 442 -61.84 86.12 51.94
N TYR A 443 -61.66 86.05 53.26
CA TYR A 443 -62.37 86.88 54.23
C TYR A 443 -61.38 87.79 54.94
N GLN A 444 -61.70 89.09 55.06
CA GLN A 444 -60.93 90.06 55.82
C GLN A 444 -61.83 90.69 56.89
N TRP A 445 -61.29 90.87 58.10
CA TRP A 445 -62.02 91.32 59.28
C TRP A 445 -61.62 92.71 59.75
#